data_AF-A0AAE3SBC6-F1
#
_entry.id   AF-A0AAE3SBC6-F1
#
_cell.length_a   1.000
_cell.length_b   1.000
_cell.length_c   1.000
_cell.angle_alpha   90.00
_cell.angle_beta   90.00
_cell.angle_gamma   90.00
#
_symmetry.space_group_name_H-M   'P 1'
#
loop_
_entity.id
_entity.type
_entity.pdbx_description
1 polymer ?
#
loop_
_entity_poly.entity_id
_entity_poly.type
_entity_poly.pdbx_seq_one_letter_code
_entity_poly.pdbx_strand_id
1 'polypeptide(L)'
;MSEKPKRGDFYSGIPWVNVTAQEAHAHPLGKLGPIEWAIALYFIALATLKVGLTLAYGFGFGNAFLNGIWPLLVGLGLALRVPWAVIMALISAALTAYALVRGLGGGGSLITLFEMIASVGILFYLIDADRPNLIYRHRYLKYSVEDDNAG
;
A
#
# COMPACT_ATOMS: atom_id res chain seq x y z
N MET A 1 5.44 5.31 37.35
CA MET A 1 4.87 5.63 36.02
C MET A 1 3.72 4.67 35.80
N SER A 2 2.49 5.17 35.63
CA SER A 2 1.33 4.33 35.35
C SER A 2 1.44 3.81 33.91
N GLU A 3 1.62 2.50 33.74
CA GLU A 3 1.48 1.85 32.44
C GLU A 3 0.03 1.98 32.00
N LYS A 4 -0.23 2.89 31.07
CA LYS A 4 -1.54 2.94 30.40
C LYS A 4 -1.72 1.60 29.67
N PRO A 5 -2.86 0.90 29.86
CA PRO A 5 -3.10 -0.35 29.17
C PRO A 5 -3.02 -0.10 27.67
N LYS A 6 -2.07 -0.78 27.00
CA LYS A 6 -2.00 -0.81 25.54
C LYS A 6 -3.35 -1.32 25.04
N ARG A 7 -4.11 -0.47 24.36
CA ARG A 7 -5.40 -0.85 23.79
C ARG A 7 -5.17 -2.04 22.86
N GLY A 8 -5.71 -3.19 23.25
CA GLY A 8 -5.89 -4.33 22.36
C GLY A 8 -6.64 -3.89 21.11
N ASP A 9 -6.37 -4.55 20.00
CA ASP A 9 -7.19 -4.42 18.81
C ASP A 9 -8.67 -4.70 19.15
N PHE A 10 -9.58 -3.87 18.65
CA PHE A 10 -10.97 -3.81 19.10
C PHE A 10 -11.73 -5.10 18.81
N TYR A 11 -11.27 -5.88 17.83
CA TYR A 11 -11.89 -7.14 17.39
C TYR A 11 -11.24 -8.39 18.01
N SER A 12 -9.92 -8.39 18.23
CA SER A 12 -9.18 -9.59 18.66
C SER A 12 -8.69 -9.55 20.11
N GLY A 13 -8.68 -8.38 20.76
CA GLY A 13 -8.07 -8.19 22.08
C GLY A 13 -6.54 -8.24 22.07
N ILE A 14 -5.91 -8.52 20.93
CA ILE A 14 -4.47 -8.66 20.79
C ILE A 14 -3.83 -7.27 20.72
N PRO A 15 -2.86 -6.94 21.58
CA PRO A 15 -2.23 -5.62 21.57
C PRO A 15 -1.28 -5.47 20.38
N TRP A 16 -1.40 -4.33 19.69
CA TRP A 16 -0.40 -3.86 18.74
C TRP A 16 0.86 -3.41 19.49
N VAL A 17 2.01 -3.92 19.07
CA VAL A 17 3.32 -3.55 19.61
C VAL A 17 4.08 -2.77 18.54
N ASN A 18 4.53 -1.58 18.90
CA ASN A 18 5.39 -0.76 18.04
C ASN A 18 6.86 -1.16 18.23
N VAL A 19 7.61 -1.15 17.13
CA VAL A 19 9.05 -1.40 17.08
C VAL A 19 9.74 -0.23 16.39
N THR A 20 11.05 -0.15 16.52
CA THR A 20 11.84 0.81 15.74
C THR A 20 11.93 0.37 14.27
N ALA A 21 12.23 1.32 13.37
CA ALA A 21 12.42 1.01 11.95
C ALA A 21 13.58 0.02 11.70
N GLN A 22 14.61 0.08 12.54
CA GLN A 22 15.76 -0.83 12.45
C GLN A 22 15.37 -2.27 12.81
N GLU A 23 14.64 -2.45 13.91
CA GLU A 23 14.13 -3.76 14.34
C GLU A 23 13.14 -4.34 13.32
N ALA A 24 12.24 -3.50 12.80
CA ALA A 24 11.31 -3.89 11.75
C ALA A 24 12.07 -4.45 10.55
N HIS A 25 13.04 -3.71 10.00
CA HIS A 25 13.77 -4.12 8.80
C HIS A 25 14.72 -5.30 9.00
N ALA A 26 15.21 -5.53 10.23
CA ALA A 26 16.04 -6.69 10.56
C ALA A 26 15.21 -7.98 10.64
N HIS A 27 13.90 -7.87 10.94
CA HIS A 27 13.01 -9.01 11.05
C HIS A 27 12.78 -9.69 9.68
N PRO A 28 12.64 -11.03 9.59
CA PRO A 28 12.32 -11.72 8.34
C PRO A 28 11.04 -11.23 7.65
N LEU A 29 10.04 -10.81 8.44
CA LEU A 29 8.80 -10.20 7.94
C LEU A 29 8.95 -8.72 7.56
N GLY A 30 10.06 -8.07 7.92
CA GLY A 30 10.40 -6.70 7.50
C GLY A 30 11.12 -6.60 6.16
N LYS A 31 11.34 -7.75 5.52
CA LYS A 31 11.80 -7.83 4.13
C LYS A 31 10.59 -7.90 3.21
N LEU A 32 10.72 -7.29 2.02
CA LEU A 32 9.70 -7.37 0.98
C LEU A 32 9.50 -8.82 0.56
N GLY A 33 8.27 -9.31 0.69
CA GLY A 33 7.86 -10.60 0.17
C GLY A 33 7.48 -10.52 -1.30
N PRO A 34 7.12 -11.66 -1.91
CA PRO A 34 6.71 -11.72 -3.31
C PRO A 34 5.48 -10.86 -3.62
N ILE A 35 4.53 -10.77 -2.68
CA ILE A 35 3.29 -9.99 -2.87
C ILE A 35 3.62 -8.49 -2.87
N GLU A 36 4.43 -8.01 -1.94
CA GLU A 36 4.84 -6.61 -1.89
C GLU A 36 5.65 -6.21 -3.13
N TRP A 37 6.51 -7.11 -3.63
CA TRP A 37 7.18 -6.91 -4.91
C TRP A 37 6.21 -6.83 -6.08
N ALA A 38 5.22 -7.73 -6.15
CA ALA A 38 4.19 -7.69 -7.18
C ALA A 38 3.39 -6.38 -7.15
N ILE A 39 3.07 -5.88 -5.96
CA ILE A 39 2.39 -4.59 -5.77
C ILE A 39 3.28 -3.42 -6.22
N ALA A 40 4.54 -3.41 -5.83
CA ALA A 40 5.48 -2.37 -6.25
C ALA A 40 5.63 -2.36 -7.78
N LEU A 41 5.79 -3.53 -8.39
CA LEU A 41 5.87 -3.70 -9.84
C LEU A 41 4.56 -3.29 -10.55
N TYR A 42 3.40 -3.57 -9.95
CA TYR A 42 2.11 -3.13 -10.48
C TYR A 42 2.05 -1.61 -10.62
N PHE A 43 2.46 -0.86 -9.58
CA PHE A 43 2.48 0.61 -9.64
C PHE A 43 3.49 1.15 -10.65
N ILE A 44 4.66 0.52 -10.78
CA ILE A 44 5.65 0.89 -11.80
C ILE A 44 5.09 0.62 -13.21
N ALA A 45 4.49 -0.54 -13.44
CA ALA A 45 3.87 -0.88 -14.71
C ALA A 45 2.71 0.08 -15.04
N LEU A 46 1.90 0.45 -14.05
CA LEU A 46 0.84 1.43 -14.19
C LEU A 46 1.38 2.81 -14.59
N ALA A 47 2.51 3.23 -14.01
CA ALA A 47 3.20 4.46 -14.42
C ALA A 47 3.62 4.40 -15.89
N THR A 48 4.28 3.32 -16.31
CA THR A 48 4.70 3.13 -17.70
C THR A 48 3.50 3.11 -18.65
N LEU A 49 2.42 2.44 -18.27
CA LEU A 49 1.19 2.38 -19.05
C LEU A 49 0.55 3.77 -19.21
N LYS A 50 0.40 4.54 -18.12
CA LYS A 50 -0.17 5.89 -18.17
C LYS A 50 0.67 6.84 -19.02
N VAL A 51 2.01 6.78 -18.91
CA VAL A 51 2.91 7.54 -19.79
C VAL A 51 2.70 7.15 -21.25
N GLY A 52 2.73 5.85 -21.56
CA GLY A 52 2.57 5.34 -22.93
C GLY A 52 1.24 5.74 -23.56
N LEU A 53 0.13 5.59 -22.84
CA LEU A 53 -1.19 5.99 -23.31
C LEU A 53 -1.30 7.50 -23.50
N THR A 54 -0.78 8.30 -22.56
CA THR A 54 -0.84 9.77 -22.64
C THR A 54 -0.08 10.29 -23.86
N LEU A 55 1.07 9.69 -24.17
CA LEU A 55 1.83 10.01 -25.38
C LEU A 55 1.11 9.54 -26.65
N ALA A 56 0.55 8.33 -26.64
CA ALA A 56 -0.19 7.78 -27.78
C ALA A 56 -1.43 8.61 -28.16
N TYR A 57 -2.09 9.21 -27.16
CA TYR A 57 -3.22 10.12 -27.37
C TYR A 57 -2.83 11.58 -27.68
N GLY A 58 -1.53 11.89 -27.78
CA GLY A 58 -1.05 13.20 -28.23
C GLY A 58 -1.07 14.30 -27.18
N PHE A 59 -1.24 13.99 -25.89
CA PHE A 59 -1.31 14.99 -24.80
C PHE A 59 0.04 15.63 -24.43
N GLY A 60 1.14 15.25 -25.09
CA GLY A 60 2.48 15.80 -24.89
C GLY A 60 3.23 15.22 -23.69
N PHE A 61 4.55 15.45 -23.67
CA PHE A 61 5.44 14.86 -22.66
C PHE A 61 5.18 15.37 -21.24
N GLY A 62 4.85 16.65 -21.07
CA GLY A 62 4.55 17.23 -19.75
C GLY A 62 3.39 16.52 -19.06
N ASN A 63 2.27 16.32 -19.76
CA ASN A 63 1.13 15.58 -19.23
C ASN A 63 1.46 14.10 -19.00
N ALA A 64 2.26 13.48 -19.88
CA ALA A 64 2.66 12.08 -19.71
C ALA A 64 3.51 11.91 -18.44
N PHE A 65 4.48 12.80 -18.22
CA PHE A 65 5.31 12.81 -17.02
C PHE A 65 4.47 12.99 -15.75
N LEU A 66 3.57 13.98 -15.72
CA LEU A 66 2.71 14.23 -14.55
C LEU A 66 1.76 13.06 -14.25
N ASN A 67 1.24 12.37 -15.28
CA ASN A 67 0.41 11.18 -15.09
C ASN A 67 1.20 9.95 -14.63
N GLY A 68 2.48 9.84 -15.01
CA GLY A 68 3.33 8.71 -14.68
C GLY A 68 4.06 8.83 -13.34
N ILE A 69 4.47 10.04 -12.96
CA ILE A 69 5.37 10.24 -11.83
C ILE A 69 4.74 9.78 -10.50
N TRP A 70 3.45 10.01 -10.32
CA TRP A 70 2.76 9.65 -9.08
C TRP A 70 2.76 8.13 -8.81
N PRO A 71 2.21 7.27 -9.69
CA PRO A 71 2.28 5.82 -9.48
C PRO A 71 3.72 5.30 -9.45
N LEU A 72 4.66 5.91 -10.19
CA LEU A 72 6.07 5.54 -10.11
C LEU A 72 6.63 5.74 -8.70
N LEU A 73 6.36 6.89 -8.08
CA LEU A 73 6.79 7.18 -6.70
C LEU A 73 6.13 6.23 -5.68
N VAL A 74 4.88 5.82 -5.89
CA VAL A 74 4.24 4.80 -5.05
C VAL A 74 5.01 3.48 -5.15
N GLY A 75 5.24 2.99 -6.37
CA GLY A 75 5.94 1.71 -6.58
C GLY A 75 7.35 1.72 -6.03
N LEU A 76 8.12 2.79 -6.28
CA LEU A 76 9.47 2.95 -5.74
C LEU A 76 9.46 3.10 -4.22
N GLY A 77 8.52 3.88 -3.67
CA GLY A 77 8.38 4.05 -2.23
C GLY A 77 8.07 2.73 -1.52
N LEU A 78 7.21 1.88 -2.11
CA LEU A 78 6.92 0.55 -1.59
C LEU A 78 8.15 -0.35 -1.66
N ALA A 79 8.86 -0.38 -2.80
CA ALA A 79 10.10 -1.16 -2.99
C ALA A 79 11.25 -0.69 -2.07
N LEU A 80 11.29 0.59 -1.71
CA LEU A 80 12.27 1.15 -0.78
C LEU A 80 11.80 1.09 0.67
N ARG A 81 10.65 0.47 0.95
CA ARG A 81 10.07 0.30 2.29
C ARG A 81 9.81 1.62 3.02
N VAL A 82 9.42 2.66 2.29
CA VAL A 82 9.22 3.99 2.87
C VAL A 82 7.76 4.15 3.34
N PRO A 83 7.50 4.51 4.62
CA PRO A 83 6.15 4.53 5.21
C PRO A 83 5.09 5.33 4.44
N TRP A 84 5.48 6.51 3.93
CA TRP A 84 4.60 7.40 3.15
C TRP A 84 4.05 6.77 1.86
N ALA A 85 4.68 5.72 1.34
CA ALA A 85 4.21 5.03 0.14
C ALA A 85 2.81 4.41 0.32
N VAL A 86 2.48 3.95 1.53
CA VAL A 86 1.14 3.42 1.85
C VAL A 86 0.09 4.53 1.79
N ILE A 87 0.43 5.74 2.26
CA ILE A 87 -0.47 6.91 2.18
C ILE A 87 -0.65 7.33 0.73
N MET A 88 0.41 7.34 -0.08
CA MET A 88 0.29 7.64 -1.50
C MET A 88 -0.52 6.59 -2.26
N ALA A 89 -0.39 5.31 -1.92
CA ALA A 89 -1.24 4.25 -2.47
C ALA A 89 -2.72 4.48 -2.11
N LEU A 90 -3.00 4.92 -0.88
CA LEU A 90 -4.36 5.25 -0.43
C LEU A 90 -4.96 6.39 -1.25
N ILE A 91 -4.19 7.47 -1.42
CA ILE A 91 -4.58 8.61 -2.26
C ILE A 91 -4.79 8.16 -3.70
N SER A 92 -3.92 7.29 -4.23
CA SER A 92 -4.05 6.76 -5.59
C SER A 92 -5.38 6.05 -5.79
N ALA A 93 -5.76 5.15 -4.88
CA ALA A 93 -7.05 4.45 -5.01
C ALA A 93 -8.23 5.41 -4.89
N ALA A 94 -8.16 6.41 -4.00
CA ALA A 94 -9.21 7.42 -3.87
C ALA A 94 -9.37 8.27 -5.16
N LEU A 95 -8.25 8.66 -5.77
CA LEU A 95 -8.24 9.37 -7.05
C LEU A 95 -8.77 8.50 -8.20
N THR A 96 -8.39 7.22 -8.25
CA THR A 96 -8.91 6.27 -9.24
C THR A 96 -10.42 6.04 -9.05
N ALA A 97 -10.90 5.95 -7.81
CA ALA A 97 -12.33 5.88 -7.50
C ALA A 97 -13.08 7.11 -8.02
N TYR A 98 -12.55 8.30 -7.71
CA TYR A 98 -13.12 9.55 -8.18
C TYR A 98 -13.14 9.64 -9.71
N ALA A 99 -12.03 9.28 -10.36
CA ALA A 99 -11.93 9.26 -11.82
C ALA A 99 -12.91 8.28 -12.46
N LEU A 100 -13.10 7.10 -11.85
CA LEU A 100 -14.10 6.14 -12.30
C LEU A 100 -15.51 6.73 -12.22
N VAL A 101 -15.90 7.27 -11.05
CA VAL A 101 -17.24 7.85 -10.85
C VAL A 101 -17.51 9.01 -11.82
N ARG A 102 -16.52 9.89 -12.03
CA ARG A 102 -16.66 11.04 -12.94
C ARG A 102 -16.60 10.65 -14.42
N GLY A 103 -15.93 9.54 -14.73
CA GLY A 103 -15.71 9.04 -16.09
C GLY A 103 -16.69 7.96 -16.55
N LEU A 104 -17.67 7.59 -15.72
CA LEU A 104 -18.72 6.63 -16.07
C LEU A 104 -19.46 7.10 -17.34
N GLY A 105 -19.34 6.31 -18.41
CA GLY A 105 -19.90 6.61 -19.75
C GLY A 105 -18.86 6.98 -20.82
N GLY A 106 -17.59 7.22 -20.46
CA GLY A 106 -16.50 7.45 -21.42
C GLY A 106 -15.78 6.16 -21.86
N GLY A 107 -15.07 6.21 -22.99
CA GLY A 107 -14.40 5.06 -23.61
C GLY A 107 -13.28 4.38 -22.80
N GLY A 108 -12.85 4.97 -21.68
CA GLY A 108 -11.84 4.40 -20.77
C GLY A 108 -12.38 3.69 -19.52
N SER A 109 -13.70 3.54 -19.39
CA SER A 109 -14.34 3.11 -18.13
C SER A 109 -13.90 1.73 -17.61
N LEU A 110 -13.65 0.77 -18.50
CA LEU A 110 -13.22 -0.59 -18.11
C LEU A 110 -11.80 -0.63 -17.54
N ILE A 111 -10.86 0.10 -18.14
CA ILE A 111 -9.47 0.16 -17.64
C ILE A 111 -9.44 0.78 -16.25
N THR A 112 -10.16 1.90 -16.07
CA THR A 112 -10.28 2.56 -14.77
C THR A 112 -10.98 1.67 -13.74
N LEU A 113 -11.95 0.86 -14.14
CA LEU A 113 -12.61 -0.11 -13.26
C LEU A 113 -11.64 -1.19 -12.78
N PHE A 114 -10.86 -1.80 -13.67
CA PHE A 114 -9.83 -2.77 -13.29
C PHE A 114 -8.77 -2.14 -12.38
N GLU A 115 -8.30 -0.94 -12.72
CA GLU A 115 -7.34 -0.18 -11.89
C GLU A 115 -7.91 0.07 -10.49
N MET A 116 -9.20 0.40 -10.39
CA MET A 116 -9.89 0.63 -9.11
C MET A 116 -9.97 -0.66 -8.28
N ILE A 117 -10.42 -1.77 -8.86
CA ILE A 117 -10.51 -3.06 -8.16
C ILE A 117 -9.14 -3.50 -7.64
N ALA A 118 -8.11 -3.41 -8.50
CA ALA A 118 -6.74 -3.72 -8.11
C ALA A 118 -6.25 -2.82 -6.98
N SER A 119 -6.46 -1.49 -7.10
CA SER A 119 -6.01 -0.53 -6.08
C SER A 119 -6.68 -0.75 -4.73
N VAL A 120 -7.98 -1.08 -4.71
CA VAL A 120 -8.70 -1.42 -3.47
C VAL A 120 -8.18 -2.71 -2.85
N GLY A 121 -8.01 -3.78 -3.63
CA GLY A 121 -7.46 -5.04 -3.14
C GLY A 121 -6.06 -4.89 -2.57
N ILE A 122 -5.20 -4.11 -3.25
CA ILE A 122 -3.87 -3.75 -2.78
C ILE A 122 -3.94 -2.98 -1.46
N LEU A 123 -4.87 -2.05 -1.30
CA LEU A 123 -5.01 -1.29 -0.06
C LEU A 123 -5.43 -2.15 1.12
N PHE A 124 -6.40 -3.04 0.93
CA PHE A 124 -6.77 -4.00 1.97
C PHE A 124 -5.54 -4.78 2.44
N TYR A 125 -4.75 -5.28 1.49
CA TYR A 125 -3.50 -5.97 1.82
C TYR A 125 -2.50 -5.07 2.57
N LEU A 126 -2.23 -3.86 2.08
CA LEU A 126 -1.26 -2.93 2.69
C LEU A 126 -1.69 -2.44 4.08
N ILE A 127 -2.99 -2.42 4.38
CA ILE A 127 -3.53 -1.94 5.65
C ILE A 127 -3.62 -3.06 6.69
N ASP A 128 -4.07 -4.24 6.28
CA ASP A 128 -4.44 -5.31 7.23
C ASP A 128 -3.36 -6.39 7.39
N ALA A 129 -2.55 -6.67 6.37
CA ALA A 129 -1.58 -7.75 6.46
C ALA A 129 -0.43 -7.43 7.44
N ASP A 130 0.07 -8.45 8.12
CA ASP A 130 1.12 -8.32 9.15
C ASP A 130 2.44 -7.76 8.59
N ARG A 131 2.84 -8.21 7.39
CA ARG A 131 4.08 -7.78 6.75
C ARG A 131 4.08 -6.28 6.43
N PRO A 132 3.11 -5.72 5.67
CA PRO A 132 3.01 -4.28 5.47
C PRO A 132 2.93 -3.47 6.76
N ASN A 133 2.20 -3.95 7.77
CA ASN A 133 2.11 -3.29 9.07
C ASN A 133 3.48 -3.22 9.76
N LEU A 134 4.28 -4.29 9.70
CA LEU A 134 5.63 -4.28 10.25
C LEU A 134 6.59 -3.41 9.42
N ILE A 135 6.56 -3.54 8.09
CA ILE A 135 7.47 -2.82 7.18
C ILE A 135 7.23 -1.31 7.22
N TYR A 136 5.98 -0.87 7.04
CA TYR A 136 5.68 0.55 6.79
C TYR A 136 5.17 1.29 8.02
N ARG A 137 4.57 0.58 8.99
CA ARG A 137 4.01 1.19 10.20
C ARG A 137 4.76 0.80 11.47
N HIS A 138 5.79 -0.03 11.34
CA HIS A 138 6.65 -0.47 12.43
C HIS A 138 5.84 -1.03 13.61
N ARG A 139 4.79 -1.81 13.31
CA ARG A 139 3.94 -2.43 14.33
C ARG A 139 3.58 -3.87 13.95
N TYR A 140 3.43 -4.73 14.95
CA TYR A 140 2.97 -6.12 14.76
C TYR A 140 1.98 -6.52 15.86
N LEU A 141 1.20 -7.58 15.60
CA LEU A 141 0.30 -8.18 16.57
C LEU A 141 1.05 -9.18 17.46
N LYS A 142 0.98 -9.02 18.79
CA LYS A 142 1.60 -9.94 19.74
C LYS A 142 0.68 -11.13 20.05
N TYR A 143 0.79 -12.21 19.28
CA TYR A 143 0.00 -13.43 19.49
C TYR A 143 0.37 -14.24 20.74
N SER A 144 1.47 -13.93 21.45
CA SER A 144 1.93 -14.66 22.63
C SER A 144 1.22 -14.24 23.93
N VAL A 145 -0.06 -14.58 24.06
CA VAL A 145 -0.77 -14.65 25.35
C VAL A 145 -1.13 -16.11 25.72
N GLU A 146 -0.94 -17.07 24.80
CA GLU A 146 -1.39 -18.46 25.00
C GLU A 146 -0.38 -19.43 25.66
N ASP A 147 0.92 -19.10 25.80
CA ASP A 147 1.94 -20.08 26.21
C ASP A 147 2.42 -20.00 27.69
N ASP A 148 1.89 -19.07 28.51
CA ASP A 148 2.28 -18.97 29.94
C ASP A 148 1.35 -19.77 30.89
N ASN A 149 0.38 -20.53 30.35
CA ASN A 149 -0.53 -21.39 31.12
C ASN A 149 -0.37 -22.90 30.82
N ALA A 150 0.73 -23.30 30.19
CA ALA A 150 1.06 -24.71 29.97
C ALA A 150 2.50 -25.00 30.44
N GLY A 151 2.69 -25.07 31.75
CA GLY A 151 3.95 -25.50 32.36
C GLY A 151 4.05 -25.21 33.85
#